data_AF-A0A3D6CVY7-F1
#
_entry.id   AF-A0A3D6CVY7-F1
#
_cell.length_a   1.000
_cell.length_b   1.000
_cell.length_c   1.000
_cell.angle_alpha   90.00
_cell.angle_beta   90.00
_cell.angle_gamma   90.00
#
_symmetry.space_group_name_H-M   'P 1'
#
loop_
_entity.id
_entity.type
_entity.pdbx_description
1 polymer ?
#
loop_
_entity_poly.entity_id
_entity_poly.type
_entity_poly.pdbx_seq_one_letter_code
_entity_poly.pdbx_strand_id
1 'polypeptide(L)'
;MLNGALNVGVPPGYCVDNSAGRVGPDNAVVLMGRCQNTGQTAPALISVSVGQGGSAGVMIAGGAALAAFFTSDQGRATLSREGRASDVQVIEVSSADNAFLIHLIDRSVGEHWRAVIGVAGRLVTISATGTETVPLPPAESRKVLDLALTALARANP
;
A
#
# COMPACT_ATOMS: atom_id res chain seq x y z
N MET A 1 -5.62 -14.22 -5.75
CA MET A 1 -6.33 -13.62 -6.90
C MET A 1 -7.80 -13.52 -6.54
N LEU A 2 -8.48 -12.44 -6.92
CA LEU A 2 -9.94 -12.29 -6.76
C LEU A 2 -10.65 -12.90 -7.96
N ASN A 3 -10.70 -14.24 -8.05
CA ASN A 3 -11.37 -14.99 -9.13
C ASN A 3 -11.00 -14.53 -10.56
N GLY A 4 -9.74 -14.10 -10.77
CA GLY A 4 -9.26 -13.60 -12.06
C GLY A 4 -9.57 -12.12 -12.37
N ALA A 5 -10.32 -11.42 -11.51
CA ALA A 5 -10.63 -10.00 -11.70
C ALA A 5 -9.48 -9.04 -11.34
N LEU A 6 -8.55 -9.49 -10.48
CA LEU A 6 -7.33 -8.75 -10.13
C LEU A 6 -6.26 -9.70 -9.58
N ASN A 7 -5.02 -9.48 -10.03
CA ASN A 7 -3.83 -10.21 -9.60
C ASN A 7 -2.91 -9.26 -8.83
N VAL A 8 -2.59 -9.57 -7.57
CA VAL A 8 -1.80 -8.63 -6.74
C VAL A 8 -0.33 -8.52 -7.20
N GLY A 9 0.20 -9.54 -7.88
CA GLY A 9 1.64 -9.61 -8.19
C GLY A 9 2.48 -9.84 -6.93
N VAL A 10 3.72 -10.32 -7.09
CA VAL A 10 4.65 -10.50 -5.97
C VAL A 10 5.99 -9.88 -6.37
N PRO A 11 6.48 -8.85 -5.66
CA PRO A 11 7.77 -8.25 -5.99
C PRO A 11 8.93 -9.22 -5.72
N PRO A 12 10.03 -9.14 -6.51
CA PRO A 12 11.18 -10.03 -6.34
C PRO A 12 11.74 -10.02 -4.91
N GLY A 13 12.03 -11.21 -4.38
CA GLY A 13 12.56 -11.38 -3.02
C GLY A 13 11.50 -11.42 -1.91
N TYR A 14 10.23 -11.19 -2.24
CA TYR A 14 9.10 -11.26 -1.32
C TYR A 14 8.21 -12.46 -1.60
N CYS A 15 7.57 -12.97 -0.55
CA CYS A 15 6.68 -14.11 -0.57
C CYS A 15 5.38 -13.75 0.14
N VAL A 16 4.25 -14.22 -0.40
CA VAL A 16 2.93 -14.02 0.20
C VAL A 16 2.81 -14.84 1.48
N ASP A 17 2.34 -14.21 2.55
CA ASP A 17 1.88 -14.90 3.75
C ASP A 17 0.40 -15.27 3.59
N ASN A 18 0.15 -16.53 3.21
CA ASN A 18 -1.20 -17.04 3.01
C ASN A 18 -1.98 -17.23 4.32
N SER A 19 -1.30 -17.18 5.49
CA SER A 19 -1.95 -17.30 6.80
C SER A 19 -2.37 -15.95 7.39
N ALA A 20 -1.68 -14.87 7.03
CA ALA A 20 -1.93 -13.53 7.54
C ALA A 20 -2.86 -12.69 6.64
N GLY A 21 -2.98 -13.04 5.36
CA GLY A 21 -3.91 -12.42 4.43
C GLY A 21 -5.38 -12.79 4.68
N ARG A 22 -6.30 -12.00 4.11
CA ARG A 22 -7.73 -12.30 4.08
C ARG A 22 -8.23 -12.09 2.65
N VAL A 23 -8.87 -13.10 2.07
CA VAL A 23 -9.50 -12.98 0.75
C VAL A 23 -10.99 -13.22 0.92
N GLY A 24 -11.77 -12.16 0.69
CA GLY A 24 -13.22 -12.21 0.64
C GLY A 24 -13.73 -12.44 -0.79
N PRO A 25 -15.06 -12.43 -0.98
CA PRO A 25 -15.66 -12.62 -2.30
C PRO A 25 -15.37 -11.46 -3.26
N ASP A 26 -15.20 -10.24 -2.76
CA ASP A 26 -15.01 -9.04 -3.58
C ASP A 26 -13.91 -8.09 -3.06
N ASN A 27 -13.21 -8.46 -1.99
CA ASN A 27 -12.12 -7.68 -1.43
C ASN A 27 -11.00 -8.59 -0.96
N ALA A 28 -9.80 -8.04 -0.79
CA ALA A 28 -8.67 -8.81 -0.28
C ALA A 28 -7.70 -7.94 0.49
N VAL A 29 -7.03 -8.55 1.46
CA VAL A 29 -5.82 -8.06 2.10
C VAL A 29 -4.76 -9.13 1.92
N VAL A 30 -3.67 -8.78 1.25
CA VAL A 30 -2.52 -9.66 1.02
C VAL A 30 -1.33 -9.09 1.77
N LEU A 31 -0.69 -9.91 2.59
CA LEU A 31 0.54 -9.56 3.27
C LEU A 31 1.71 -10.31 2.62
N MET A 32 2.85 -9.66 2.50
CA MET A 32 4.07 -10.26 2.00
C MET A 32 5.26 -9.86 2.87
N GLY A 33 6.15 -10.81 3.11
CA GLY A 33 7.44 -10.59 3.75
C GLY A 33 8.57 -11.08 2.86
N ARG A 34 9.81 -10.82 3.26
CA ARG A 34 10.99 -11.44 2.63
C ARG A 34 10.84 -12.96 2.59
N CYS A 35 11.18 -13.59 1.47
CA CYS A 35 11.11 -15.06 1.35
C CYS A 35 12.13 -15.77 2.27
N GLN A 36 13.30 -15.16 2.46
CA GLN A 36 14.39 -15.69 3.28
C GLN A 36 14.88 -14.60 4.22
N ASN A 37 15.19 -14.97 5.46
CA ASN A 37 15.67 -14.04 6.49
C ASN A 37 17.12 -13.58 6.26
N THR A 38 17.86 -14.29 5.41
CA THR A 38 19.23 -13.98 5.00
C THR A 38 19.24 -13.46 3.57
N GLY A 39 19.78 -12.27 3.32
CA GLY A 39 19.90 -11.72 1.97
C GLY A 39 19.95 -10.21 1.92
N GLN A 40 20.02 -9.67 0.70
CA GLN A 40 20.04 -8.22 0.44
C GLN A 40 18.64 -7.59 0.38
N THR A 41 17.57 -8.39 0.37
CA THR A 41 16.19 -7.89 0.34
C THR A 41 15.84 -7.20 1.65
N ALA A 42 15.31 -5.99 1.57
CA ALA A 42 14.89 -5.22 2.74
C ALA A 42 13.87 -6.01 3.60
N PRO A 43 13.91 -5.90 4.94
CA PRO A 43 12.97 -6.54 5.86
C PRO A 43 11.63 -5.82 5.88
N ALA A 44 10.96 -5.72 4.73
CA ALA A 44 9.69 -5.04 4.62
C ALA A 44 8.50 -5.99 4.80
N LEU A 45 7.47 -5.50 5.48
CA LEU A 45 6.11 -5.99 5.40
C LEU A 45 5.38 -5.21 4.31
N ILE A 46 5.05 -5.88 3.22
CA ILE A 46 4.24 -5.30 2.15
C ILE A 46 2.78 -5.67 2.43
N SER A 47 1.93 -4.65 2.57
CA SER A 47 0.50 -4.83 2.74
C SER A 47 -0.21 -4.33 1.50
N VAL A 48 -1.01 -5.18 0.86
CA VAL A 48 -1.87 -4.83 -0.28
C VAL A 48 -3.32 -5.01 0.10
N SER A 49 -4.08 -3.93 0.10
CA SER A 49 -5.54 -3.95 0.29
C SER A 49 -6.22 -3.70 -1.05
N VAL A 50 -7.16 -4.56 -1.43
CA VAL A 50 -7.94 -4.49 -2.67
C VAL A 50 -9.40 -4.28 -2.30
N GLY A 51 -9.96 -3.17 -2.77
CA GLY A 51 -11.35 -2.81 -2.59
C GLY A 51 -12.33 -3.60 -3.48
N GLN A 52 -13.61 -3.43 -3.16
CA GLN A 52 -14.73 -3.94 -3.95
C GLN A 52 -14.75 -3.41 -5.39
N GLY A 53 -15.50 -4.09 -6.27
CA GLY A 53 -15.70 -3.64 -7.64
C GLY A 53 -16.25 -2.21 -7.70
N GLY A 54 -15.73 -1.39 -8.60
CA GLY A 54 -16.14 0.02 -8.75
C GLY A 54 -15.54 1.00 -7.74
N SER A 55 -14.81 0.52 -6.72
CA SER A 55 -14.19 1.40 -5.71
C SER A 55 -13.13 2.36 -6.25
N ALA A 56 -12.58 2.11 -7.45
CA ALA A 56 -11.62 3.02 -8.08
C ALA A 56 -12.24 4.38 -8.48
N GLY A 57 -13.57 4.54 -8.45
CA GLY A 57 -14.23 5.79 -8.81
C GLY A 57 -13.75 7.00 -8.00
N VAL A 58 -13.24 6.79 -6.77
CA VAL A 58 -12.64 7.86 -5.96
C VAL A 58 -11.41 8.50 -6.61
N MET A 59 -10.71 7.77 -7.49
CA MET A 59 -9.52 8.26 -8.19
C MET A 59 -9.87 9.31 -9.27
N ILE A 60 -11.13 9.40 -9.71
CA ILE A 60 -11.59 10.37 -10.72
C ILE A 60 -11.45 11.82 -10.24
N ALA A 61 -11.52 12.05 -8.92
CA ALA A 61 -11.37 13.38 -8.33
C ALA A 61 -9.97 13.99 -8.60
N GLY A 62 -8.98 13.17 -8.97
CA GLY A 62 -7.64 13.61 -9.33
C GLY A 62 -6.74 13.97 -8.15
N GLY A 63 -5.49 14.31 -8.45
CA GLY A 63 -4.43 14.45 -7.44
C GLY A 63 -4.68 15.54 -6.40
N ALA A 64 -5.20 16.71 -6.79
CA ALA A 64 -5.43 17.81 -5.85
C ALA A 64 -6.52 17.49 -4.83
N ALA A 65 -7.63 16.88 -5.26
CA ALA A 65 -8.71 16.49 -4.37
C ALA A 65 -8.29 15.35 -3.42
N LEU A 66 -7.54 14.37 -3.92
CA LEU A 66 -6.98 13.31 -3.09
C LEU A 66 -5.98 13.86 -2.07
N ALA A 67 -5.13 14.83 -2.44
CA ALA A 67 -4.19 15.45 -1.52
C ALA A 67 -4.92 16.22 -0.41
N ALA A 68 -5.95 16.99 -0.77
CA ALA A 68 -6.81 17.67 0.20
C ALA A 68 -7.50 16.67 1.14
N PHE A 69 -7.98 15.54 0.61
CA PHE A 69 -8.60 14.49 1.42
C PHE A 69 -7.60 13.90 2.42
N PHE A 70 -6.46 13.40 1.97
CA PHE A 70 -5.49 12.74 2.85
C PHE A 70 -4.82 13.68 3.87
N THR A 71 -4.84 14.99 3.62
CA THR A 71 -4.40 16.00 4.60
C THR A 71 -5.51 16.42 5.57
N SER A 72 -6.78 16.09 5.32
CA SER A 72 -7.89 16.31 6.26
C SER A 72 -7.88 15.31 7.43
N ASP A 73 -8.60 15.62 8.51
CA ASP A 73 -8.73 14.71 9.67
C ASP A 73 -9.32 13.36 9.27
N GLN A 74 -10.36 13.36 8.44
CA GLN A 74 -10.98 12.12 7.96
C GLN A 74 -9.99 11.28 7.14
N GLY A 75 -9.27 11.90 6.20
CA GLY A 75 -8.28 11.18 5.39
C GLY A 75 -7.12 10.65 6.22
N ARG A 76 -6.58 11.44 7.16
CA ARG A 76 -5.54 10.96 8.08
C ARG A 76 -6.02 9.81 8.97
N ALA A 77 -7.28 9.84 9.41
CA ALA A 77 -7.88 8.71 10.11
C ALA A 77 -7.92 7.43 9.25
N THR A 78 -8.18 7.54 7.93
CA THR A 78 -8.11 6.37 7.03
C THR A 78 -6.69 5.85 6.80
N LEU A 79 -5.69 6.72 6.92
CA LEU A 79 -4.29 6.32 6.82
C LEU A 79 -3.80 5.61 8.08
N SER A 80 -4.37 5.98 9.23
CA SER A 80 -3.98 5.51 10.55
C SER A 80 -4.25 4.03 10.73
N ARG A 81 -3.28 3.31 11.27
CA ARG A 81 -3.45 1.93 11.75
C ARG A 81 -4.57 1.81 12.79
N GLU A 82 -4.67 2.81 13.65
CA GLU A 82 -5.60 2.86 14.79
C GLU A 82 -6.87 3.67 14.48
N GLY A 83 -7.02 4.16 13.25
CA GLY A 83 -8.16 4.97 12.85
C GLY A 83 -8.18 6.39 13.42
N ARG A 84 -7.08 6.88 14.00
CA ARG A 84 -7.00 8.21 14.65
C ARG A 84 -6.18 9.18 13.82
N ALA A 85 -6.82 10.27 13.38
CA ALA A 85 -6.18 11.32 12.58
C ALA A 85 -4.96 11.97 13.28
N SER A 86 -4.99 12.06 14.60
CA SER A 86 -3.92 12.62 15.44
C SER A 86 -2.66 11.75 15.49
N ASP A 87 -2.77 10.49 15.05
CA ASP A 87 -1.65 9.54 15.06
C ASP A 87 -0.89 9.55 13.74
N VAL A 88 -1.37 10.32 12.74
CA VAL A 88 -0.79 10.40 11.41
C VAL A 88 -0.35 11.83 11.09
N GLN A 89 0.87 11.96 10.59
CA GLN A 89 1.38 13.15 9.94
C GLN A 89 1.66 12.82 8.47
N VAL A 90 1.07 13.57 7.55
CA VAL A 90 1.39 13.46 6.12
C VAL A 90 2.54 14.41 5.81
N ILE A 91 3.65 13.87 5.32
CA ILE A 91 4.87 14.62 4.97
C ILE A 91 4.77 15.12 3.54
N GLU A 92 4.44 14.21 2.62
CA GLU A 92 4.39 14.50 1.19
C GLU A 92 3.24 13.73 0.56
N VAL A 93 2.66 14.34 -0.45
CA VAL A 93 1.68 13.73 -1.32
C VAL A 93 2.02 14.05 -2.76
N SER A 94 2.16 13.03 -3.59
CA SER A 94 2.52 13.18 -4.99
C SER A 94 1.78 12.19 -5.89
N SER A 95 1.72 12.49 -7.18
CA SER A 95 1.20 11.57 -8.20
C SER A 95 2.36 11.11 -9.07
N ALA A 96 2.46 9.80 -9.28
CA ALA A 96 3.44 9.18 -10.16
C ALA A 96 2.73 8.14 -11.02
N ASP A 97 2.79 8.32 -12.35
CA ASP A 97 2.01 7.54 -13.32
C ASP A 97 0.51 7.52 -12.95
N ASN A 98 -0.02 6.33 -12.64
CA ASN A 98 -1.41 6.12 -12.23
C ASN A 98 -1.57 5.92 -10.71
N ALA A 99 -0.49 6.08 -9.94
CA ALA A 99 -0.48 5.91 -8.50
C ALA A 99 -0.43 7.25 -7.77
N PHE A 100 -1.16 7.32 -6.67
CA PHE A 100 -1.10 8.39 -5.70
C PHE A 100 -0.21 7.96 -4.55
N LEU A 101 0.93 8.63 -4.38
CA LEU A 101 1.95 8.29 -3.40
C LEU A 101 1.83 9.22 -2.20
N ILE A 102 1.92 8.64 -1.01
CA ILE A 102 1.76 9.32 0.26
C ILE A 102 2.95 8.94 1.12
N HIS A 103 3.74 9.94 1.50
CA HIS A 103 4.78 9.82 2.51
C HIS A 103 4.21 10.27 3.85
N LEU A 104 4.22 9.40 4.84
CA LEU A 104 3.57 9.67 6.13
C LEU A 104 4.33 9.07 7.30
N ILE A 105 4.07 9.62 8.49
CA ILE A 105 4.42 9.04 9.78
C ILE A 105 3.11 8.58 10.44
N ASP A 106 3.04 7.32 10.82
CA ASP A 106 1.98 6.81 11.71
C ASP A 106 2.63 6.42 13.05
N ARG A 107 2.03 6.82 14.18
CA ARG A 107 2.60 6.58 15.52
C ARG A 107 2.88 5.10 15.81
N SER A 108 2.07 4.20 15.29
CA SER A 108 2.15 2.74 15.55
C SER A 108 3.01 1.99 14.53
N VAL A 109 3.33 2.62 13.39
CA VAL A 109 4.04 1.96 12.28
C VAL A 109 5.40 2.60 12.01
N GLY A 110 5.53 3.90 12.25
CA GLY A 110 6.67 4.72 11.85
C GLY A 110 6.48 5.42 10.50
N GLU A 111 7.56 6.03 10.04
CA GLU A 111 7.63 6.75 8.75
C GLU A 111 7.72 5.77 7.58
N HIS A 112 6.82 5.91 6.61
CA HIS A 112 6.73 4.99 5.47
C HIS A 112 6.00 5.61 4.27
N TRP A 113 6.08 4.91 3.13
CA TRP A 113 5.34 5.23 1.92
C TRP A 113 4.13 4.31 1.73
N ARG A 114 3.05 4.91 1.22
CA ARG A 114 1.82 4.23 0.78
C ARG A 114 1.45 4.70 -0.63
N ALA A 115 0.98 3.77 -1.46
CA ALA A 115 0.39 4.06 -2.76
C ALA A 115 -1.12 3.76 -2.74
N VAL A 116 -1.87 4.56 -3.48
CA VAL A 116 -3.28 4.33 -3.82
C VAL A 116 -3.42 4.37 -5.33
N ILE A 117 -3.95 3.31 -5.94
CA ILE A 117 -4.05 3.16 -7.40
C ILE A 117 -5.37 2.47 -7.77
N GLY A 118 -5.96 2.87 -8.90
CA GLY A 118 -7.10 2.15 -9.49
C GLY A 118 -6.62 1.06 -10.45
N VAL A 119 -7.02 -0.19 -10.23
CA VAL A 119 -6.71 -1.33 -11.12
C VAL A 119 -7.99 -2.13 -11.36
N ALA A 120 -8.34 -2.37 -12.63
CA ALA A 120 -9.55 -3.11 -13.01
C ALA A 120 -10.84 -2.64 -12.29
N GLY A 121 -11.00 -1.31 -12.14
CA GLY A 121 -12.14 -0.70 -11.45
C GLY A 121 -12.11 -0.81 -9.92
N ARG A 122 -11.03 -1.32 -9.33
CA ARG A 122 -10.87 -1.50 -7.87
C ARG A 122 -9.79 -0.57 -7.33
N LEU A 123 -10.04 -0.01 -6.15
CA LEU A 123 -9.03 0.72 -5.41
C LEU A 123 -8.04 -0.26 -4.79
N VAL A 124 -6.76 -0.10 -5.08
CA VAL A 124 -5.68 -0.87 -4.48
C VAL A 124 -4.84 0.08 -3.65
N THR A 125 -4.63 -0.28 -2.39
CA THR A 125 -3.71 0.42 -1.48
C THR A 125 -2.53 -0.49 -1.19
N ILE A 126 -1.31 0.03 -1.34
CA ILE A 126 -0.08 -0.71 -1.06
C ILE A 126 0.75 0.09 -0.06
N SER A 127 1.31 -0.54 0.96
CA SER A 127 2.32 0.08 1.82
C SER A 127 3.46 -0.88 2.08
N ALA A 128 4.66 -0.34 2.25
CA ALA A 128 5.85 -1.08 2.65
C ALA A 128 6.38 -0.53 3.98
N THR A 129 6.34 -1.33 5.04
CA THR A 129 6.69 -0.89 6.39
C THR A 129 7.74 -1.81 7.00
N GLY A 130 8.46 -1.32 8.01
CA GLY A 130 9.27 -2.17 8.88
C GLY A 130 8.43 -2.73 10.02
N THR A 131 9.11 -3.36 10.99
CA THR A 131 8.56 -3.64 12.32
C THR A 131 9.25 -2.75 13.35
N GLU A 132 8.72 -2.69 14.57
CA GLU A 132 9.37 -1.97 15.67
C GLU A 132 10.80 -2.47 15.93
N THR A 133 11.01 -3.79 15.83
CA THR A 133 12.32 -4.42 16.05
C THR A 133 13.25 -4.32 14.86
N VAL A 134 12.70 -4.17 13.64
CA VAL A 134 13.48 -4.05 12.41
C VAL A 134 12.95 -2.90 11.55
N PRO A 135 13.51 -1.70 11.78
CA PRO A 135 13.48 -0.53 10.93
C PRO A 135 13.22 -0.75 9.45
N LEU A 136 12.28 -0.06 8.80
CA LEU A 136 12.41 0.20 7.37
C LEU A 136 12.58 1.70 7.15
N PRO A 137 13.77 2.17 6.74
CA PRO A 137 13.97 3.58 6.43
C PRO A 137 13.04 4.06 5.30
N PRO A 138 12.60 5.33 5.30
CA PRO A 138 11.63 5.82 4.31
C PRO A 138 12.09 5.66 2.85
N ALA A 139 13.39 5.83 2.59
CA ALA A 139 13.96 5.60 1.26
C ALA A 139 13.86 4.13 0.81
N GLU A 140 14.03 3.17 1.72
CA GLU A 140 13.84 1.74 1.43
C GLU A 140 12.35 1.39 1.32
N SER A 141 11.50 1.99 2.16
CA SER A 141 10.04 1.90 2.03
C SER A 141 9.58 2.32 0.63
N ARG A 142 10.10 3.44 0.12
CA ARG A 142 9.81 3.91 -1.25
C ARG A 142 10.27 2.90 -2.31
N LYS A 143 11.51 2.41 -2.24
CA LYS A 143 12.03 1.42 -3.19
C LYS A 143 11.17 0.15 -3.22
N VAL A 144 10.79 -0.36 -2.06
CA VAL A 144 9.94 -1.56 -1.96
C VAL A 144 8.54 -1.31 -2.51
N LEU A 145 7.97 -0.13 -2.25
CA LEU A 145 6.69 0.26 -2.81
C LEU A 145 6.73 0.32 -4.35
N ASP A 146 7.79 0.88 -4.93
CA ASP A 146 7.98 0.95 -6.39
C ASP A 146 8.11 -0.45 -7.02
N LEU A 147 8.80 -1.38 -6.34
CA LEU A 147 8.86 -2.79 -6.74
C LEU A 147 7.48 -3.45 -6.71
N ALA A 148 6.69 -3.20 -5.66
CA ALA A 148 5.34 -3.75 -5.51
C ALA A 148 4.39 -3.21 -6.58
N LEU A 149 4.45 -1.91 -6.89
CA LEU A 149 3.69 -1.28 -7.98
C LEU A 149 4.06 -1.89 -9.34
N THR A 150 5.35 -2.10 -9.59
CA THR A 150 5.82 -2.77 -10.82
C THR A 150 5.28 -4.19 -10.93
N ALA A 151 5.30 -4.95 -9.83
CA ALA A 151 4.77 -6.32 -9.80
C ALA A 151 3.25 -6.36 -10.02
N LEU A 152 2.51 -5.41 -9.44
CA LEU A 152 1.07 -5.25 -9.65
C LEU A 152 0.76 -4.96 -11.13
N ALA A 153 1.47 -4.00 -11.74
CA ALA A 153 1.28 -3.67 -13.15
C ALA A 153 1.55 -4.86 -14.07
N ARG A 154 2.66 -5.59 -13.86
CA ARG A 154 2.99 -6.79 -14.66
C ARG A 154 1.96 -7.91 -14.54
N ALA A 155 1.27 -8.01 -13.40
CA ALA A 155 0.27 -9.03 -13.16
C ALA A 155 -1.11 -8.69 -13.77
N ASN A 156 -1.32 -7.44 -14.20
CA ASN A 156 -2.57 -6.94 -14.79
C ASN A 156 -2.28 -6.07 -16.04
N PRO A 157 -1.94 -6.71 -17.19
CA PRO A 157 -1.72 -6.00 -18.45
C PRO A 157 -3.00 -5.40 -19.05
#